data_AF-A0A067JVS3-F1
#
_entry.id   AF-A0A067JVS3-F1
#
_cell.length_a   1.000
_cell.length_b   1.000
_cell.length_c   1.000
_cell.angle_alpha   90.00
_cell.angle_beta   90.00
_cell.angle_gamma   90.00
#
_symmetry.space_group_name_H-M   'P 1'
#
loop_
_entity.id
_entity.type
_entity.pdbx_description
1 polymer ?
#
loop_
_entity_poly.entity_id
_entity_poly.type
_entity_poly.pdbx_seq_one_letter_code
_entity_poly.pdbx_strand_id
1 'polypeptide(L)'
;MLRPYCPLQKDHLYLTDSETESDDSCEHVQSQKRNNNGGIHVGKKTYRSKRIKIAETGRDSQPLHHPEDSDVIIIRKAEKYQQCMKQILIPASGATVSPIPFISWQGLAKSIKQKYEQPLHYLTDKLLKEWDQSREENDKLLLEDIIDPAKAETTIWVVEQFHRQCSSPQFLAKLWRSDPFYQDFVHPIIP
;
A
#
# COMPACT_ATOMS: atom_id res chain seq x y z
N MET A 1 -62.86 11.98 -3.01
CA MET A 1 -63.03 10.51 -3.12
C MET A 1 -61.67 9.86 -2.91
N LEU A 2 -61.45 9.30 -1.73
CA LEU A 2 -60.16 8.80 -1.26
C LEU A 2 -60.01 7.32 -1.64
N ARG A 3 -58.89 6.95 -2.29
CA ARG A 3 -58.59 5.56 -2.66
C ARG A 3 -58.21 4.74 -1.41
N PRO A 4 -58.72 3.52 -1.23
CA PRO A 4 -58.27 2.64 -0.15
C PRO A 4 -56.88 2.07 -0.43
N TYR A 5 -56.02 2.15 0.58
CA TYR A 5 -54.79 1.37 0.73
C TYR A 5 -55.13 -0.14 0.84
N CYS A 6 -54.41 -0.99 0.13
CA CYS A 6 -54.34 -2.43 0.39
C CYS A 6 -52.93 -2.81 0.88
N PRO A 7 -52.77 -3.52 2.01
CA PRO A 7 -51.48 -4.01 2.47
C PRO A 7 -51.24 -5.51 2.15
N LEU A 8 -49.98 -5.80 1.81
CA LEU A 8 -49.17 -7.01 2.03
C LEU A 8 -49.82 -8.39 1.81
N GLN A 9 -49.39 -9.07 0.74
CA GLN A 9 -49.20 -10.53 0.76
C GLN A 9 -47.72 -10.86 0.62
N LYS A 10 -47.23 -11.61 1.62
CA LYS A 10 -45.92 -12.23 1.68
C LYS A 10 -46.10 -13.64 1.12
N ASP A 11 -45.43 -13.95 0.02
CA ASP A 11 -45.16 -15.33 -0.36
C ASP A 11 -43.65 -15.53 -0.41
N HIS A 12 -43.14 -16.03 0.71
CA HIS A 12 -41.79 -16.54 0.86
C HIS A 12 -41.70 -17.89 0.15
N LEU A 13 -41.26 -17.89 -1.12
CA LEU A 13 -40.78 -19.10 -1.77
C LEU A 13 -39.26 -19.21 -1.53
N TYR A 14 -38.92 -19.68 -0.34
CA TYR A 14 -37.69 -20.44 -0.14
C TYR A 14 -37.92 -21.82 -0.72
N LEU A 15 -37.10 -22.23 -1.68
CA LEU A 15 -36.79 -23.61 -2.03
C LEU A 15 -35.73 -23.56 -3.14
N THR A 16 -34.49 -23.96 -2.83
CA THR A 16 -33.74 -25.05 -3.50
C THR A 16 -32.25 -24.87 -3.25
N ASP A 17 -31.82 -25.49 -2.17
CA ASP A 17 -30.45 -25.74 -1.75
C ASP A 17 -29.99 -26.94 -2.58
N SER A 18 -29.17 -26.70 -3.60
CA SER A 18 -28.49 -27.78 -4.34
C SER A 18 -27.10 -27.98 -3.77
N GLU A 19 -26.97 -29.06 -3.02
CA GLU A 19 -25.74 -29.68 -2.59
C GLU A 19 -24.96 -30.16 -3.82
N THR A 20 -23.71 -29.73 -3.96
CA THR A 20 -22.75 -30.37 -4.88
C THR A 20 -21.71 -31.12 -4.05
N GLU A 21 -21.98 -32.40 -3.83
CA GLU A 21 -21.01 -33.44 -3.54
C GLU A 21 -20.23 -33.70 -4.84
N SER A 22 -18.91 -33.53 -4.83
CA SER A 22 -18.05 -33.92 -5.94
C SER A 22 -16.83 -34.65 -5.40
N ASP A 23 -16.76 -35.90 -5.85
CA ASP A 23 -15.87 -36.99 -5.48
C ASP A 23 -14.37 -36.68 -5.39
N ASP A 24 -13.78 -37.23 -4.33
CA ASP A 24 -12.39 -37.66 -4.26
C ASP A 24 -12.15 -38.78 -5.29
N SER A 25 -11.24 -38.55 -6.24
CA SER A 25 -10.62 -39.64 -7.00
C SER A 25 -9.10 -39.48 -6.96
N CYS A 26 -8.50 -40.15 -5.97
CA CYS A 26 -7.08 -40.47 -5.91
C CYS A 26 -6.83 -41.78 -6.67
N GLU A 27 -6.09 -41.74 -7.79
CA GLU A 27 -5.39 -42.92 -8.30
C GLU A 27 -3.93 -42.60 -8.64
N HIS A 28 -3.06 -42.98 -7.70
CA HIS A 28 -1.98 -43.94 -7.89
C HIS A 28 -1.24 -43.96 -9.25
N VAL A 29 -0.05 -43.34 -9.30
CA VAL A 29 1.06 -43.89 -10.10
C VAL A 29 2.18 -44.28 -9.15
N GLN A 30 2.38 -45.59 -9.07
CA GLN A 30 3.43 -46.25 -8.32
C GLN A 30 4.82 -46.01 -8.93
N SER A 31 5.75 -45.81 -8.01
CA SER A 31 7.12 -46.36 -8.02
C SER A 31 8.14 -45.78 -9.00
N GLN A 32 9.08 -45.00 -8.45
CA GLN A 32 10.47 -45.46 -8.52
C GLN A 32 11.25 -45.20 -7.23
N LYS A 33 11.82 -46.32 -6.77
CA LYS A 33 12.51 -46.61 -5.53
C LYS A 33 13.96 -46.17 -5.65
N ARG A 34 14.48 -45.44 -4.66
CA ARG A 34 15.89 -45.55 -4.24
C ARG A 34 16.03 -45.11 -2.78
N ASN A 35 16.06 -46.12 -1.92
CA ASN A 35 16.55 -46.04 -0.55
C ASN A 35 18.04 -45.69 -0.58
N ASN A 36 18.50 -44.89 0.40
CA ASN A 36 19.40 -45.42 1.44
C ASN A 36 19.54 -44.46 2.63
N ASN A 37 19.12 -45.02 3.77
CA ASN A 37 19.53 -44.79 5.14
C ASN A 37 20.67 -43.81 5.45
N GLY A 38 20.43 -43.01 6.49
CA GLY A 38 21.20 -43.22 7.72
C GLY A 38 21.86 -41.97 8.29
N GLY A 39 21.64 -41.75 9.59
CA GLY A 39 22.67 -41.19 10.45
C GLY A 39 22.47 -39.75 10.90
N ILE A 40 21.84 -39.61 12.06
CA ILE A 40 22.03 -38.49 12.98
C ILE A 40 23.54 -38.38 13.28
N HIS A 41 24.15 -37.24 12.98
CA HIS A 41 25.43 -36.88 13.58
C HIS A 41 25.47 -35.41 14.01
N VAL A 42 25.33 -35.23 15.32
CA VAL A 42 25.65 -34.01 16.07
C VAL A 42 27.17 -33.80 15.95
N GLY A 43 27.57 -32.90 15.05
CA GLY A 43 28.96 -32.50 14.86
C GLY A 43 29.18 -31.07 15.29
N LYS A 44 29.50 -30.88 16.59
CA LYS A 44 30.08 -29.64 17.12
C LYS A 44 31.36 -29.32 16.34
N LYS A 45 31.34 -28.32 15.46
CA LYS A 45 32.56 -27.75 14.87
C LYS A 45 32.93 -26.49 15.64
N THR A 46 33.94 -26.67 16.47
CA THR A 46 34.64 -25.68 17.29
C THR A 46 35.17 -24.53 16.44
N TYR A 47 34.89 -23.30 16.89
CA TYR A 47 35.52 -22.07 16.41
C TYR A 47 37.03 -22.12 16.62
N ARG A 48 37.80 -22.13 15.52
CA ARG A 48 39.25 -21.95 15.57
C ARG A 48 39.55 -20.46 15.45
N SER A 49 39.68 -19.80 16.60
CA SER A 49 40.24 -18.44 16.72
C SER A 49 41.60 -18.37 16.03
N LYS A 50 41.67 -17.71 14.87
CA LYS A 50 42.92 -17.18 14.34
C LYS A 50 43.09 -15.77 14.92
N ARG A 51 43.98 -15.66 15.92
CA ARG A 51 44.60 -14.38 16.31
C ARG A 51 45.27 -13.78 15.07
N ILE A 52 44.68 -12.75 14.50
CA ILE A 52 45.37 -11.85 13.59
C ILE A 52 45.91 -10.70 14.43
N LYS A 53 47.23 -10.51 14.34
CA LYS A 53 48.02 -9.53 15.07
C LYS A 53 47.57 -8.12 14.69
N ILE A 54 47.35 -7.29 15.69
CA ILE A 54 47.15 -5.84 15.56
C ILE A 54 48.49 -5.27 15.10
N ALA A 55 48.51 -4.67 13.91
CA ALA A 55 49.50 -3.70 13.51
C ALA A 55 48.74 -2.40 13.26
N GLU A 56 48.96 -1.43 14.13
CA GLU A 56 48.45 -0.07 14.01
C GLU A 56 49.04 0.57 12.75
N THR A 57 48.19 1.02 11.84
CA THR A 57 48.54 2.08 10.90
C THR A 57 47.25 2.75 10.45
N GLY A 58 47.10 4.01 10.85
CA GLY A 58 45.89 4.79 10.66
C GLY A 58 45.42 4.86 9.21
N ARG A 59 44.11 4.75 9.03
CA ARG A 59 43.36 5.26 7.88
C ARG A 59 41.92 5.48 8.32
N ASP A 60 41.44 6.70 8.09
CA ASP A 60 40.06 7.12 8.28
C ASP A 60 39.10 6.05 7.75
N SER A 61 38.33 5.47 8.66
CA SER A 61 37.30 4.49 8.34
C SER A 61 35.96 5.21 8.39
N GLN A 62 35.48 5.67 7.24
CA GLN A 62 34.03 5.87 7.09
C GLN A 62 33.35 4.53 7.39
N PRO A 63 32.28 4.49 8.19
CA PRO A 63 31.62 3.23 8.51
C PRO A 63 31.08 2.62 7.22
N LEU A 64 31.47 1.38 6.89
CA LEU A 64 30.68 0.56 5.98
C LEU A 64 29.31 0.37 6.63
N HIS A 65 28.31 1.13 6.18
CA HIS A 65 26.93 0.91 6.57
C HIS A 65 26.57 -0.52 6.17
N HIS A 66 26.31 -1.38 7.16
CA HIS A 66 25.78 -2.71 6.90
C HIS A 66 24.40 -2.53 6.23
N PRO A 67 24.08 -3.24 5.14
CA PRO A 67 22.79 -3.08 4.46
C PRO A 67 21.60 -3.31 5.40
N GLU A 68 21.76 -4.17 6.41
CA GLU A 68 20.74 -4.37 7.45
C GLU A 68 20.48 -3.12 8.31
N ASP A 69 21.50 -2.28 8.56
CA ASP A 69 21.31 -1.02 9.28
C ASP A 69 20.45 -0.04 8.46
N SER A 70 20.65 0.00 7.15
CA SER A 70 19.84 0.81 6.23
C SER A 70 18.38 0.34 6.21
N ASP A 71 18.15 -0.97 6.20
CA ASP A 71 16.81 -1.56 6.20
C ASP A 71 16.03 -1.25 7.49
N VAL A 72 16.69 -1.39 8.64
CA VAL A 72 16.10 -1.04 9.93
C VAL A 72 15.76 0.46 9.99
N ILE A 73 16.62 1.31 9.42
CA ILE A 73 16.37 2.76 9.34
C ILE A 73 15.14 3.06 8.47
N ILE A 74 15.01 2.46 7.29
CA ILE A 74 13.87 2.69 6.39
C ILE A 74 12.56 2.21 7.03
N ILE A 75 12.56 1.06 7.69
CA ILE A 75 11.37 0.55 8.39
C ILE A 75 10.93 1.50 9.51
N ARG A 76 11.86 1.96 10.35
CA ARG A 76 11.55 2.92 11.42
C ARG A 76 11.02 4.25 10.86
N LYS A 77 11.57 4.73 9.75
CA LYS A 77 11.05 5.91 9.05
C LYS A 77 9.63 5.68 8.56
N ALA A 78 9.35 4.52 7.96
CA ALA A 78 8.01 4.17 7.48
C ALA A 78 7.00 4.05 8.63
N GLU A 79 7.42 3.54 9.79
CA GLU A 79 6.58 3.49 10.99
C GLU A 79 6.24 4.90 11.49
N LYS A 80 7.24 5.77 11.64
CA LYS A 80 7.04 7.16 12.05
C LYS A 80 6.15 7.91 11.05
N TYR A 81 6.40 7.75 9.75
CA TYR A 81 5.57 8.31 8.69
C TYR A 81 4.10 7.88 8.81
N GLN A 82 3.86 6.57 8.90
CA GLN A 82 2.49 6.05 8.97
C GLN A 82 1.78 6.53 10.24
N GLN A 83 2.48 6.59 11.36
CA GLN A 83 1.94 7.11 12.61
C GLN A 83 1.55 8.58 12.50
N CYS A 84 2.39 9.42 11.88
CA CYS A 84 2.08 10.82 11.60
C CYS A 84 0.85 10.93 10.69
N MET A 85 0.83 10.23 9.55
CA MET A 85 -0.27 10.29 8.58
C MET A 85 -1.60 9.81 9.16
N LYS A 86 -1.60 8.84 10.08
CA LYS A 86 -2.79 8.35 10.79
C LYS A 86 -3.49 9.40 11.64
N GLN A 87 -2.73 10.38 12.16
CA GLN A 87 -3.25 11.41 13.05
C GLN A 87 -3.93 12.56 12.28
N ILE A 88 -3.68 12.67 10.98
CA ILE A 88 -4.25 13.75 10.15
C ILE A 88 -5.69 13.39 9.80
N LEU A 89 -6.64 14.18 10.29
CA LEU A 89 -8.06 13.99 10.03
C LEU A 89 -8.40 14.35 8.59
N ILE A 90 -9.29 13.56 7.96
CA ILE A 90 -9.86 13.90 6.67
C ILE A 90 -10.80 15.09 6.86
N PRO A 91 -10.68 16.17 6.06
CA PRO A 91 -11.60 17.29 6.13
C PRO A 91 -13.05 16.82 5.98
N ALA A 92 -13.94 17.30 6.85
CA ALA A 92 -15.36 17.01 6.70
C ALA A 92 -15.83 17.52 5.34
N SER A 93 -16.60 16.70 4.62
CA SER A 93 -17.21 17.05 3.33
C SER A 93 -18.31 18.10 3.52
N GLY A 94 -17.94 19.31 3.95
CA GLY A 94 -18.76 20.48 3.75
C GLY A 94 -18.74 20.78 2.27
N ALA A 95 -19.91 20.72 1.61
CA ALA A 95 -20.08 21.01 0.20
C ALA A 95 -19.16 22.16 -0.22
N THR A 96 -18.11 21.85 -0.98
CA THR A 96 -17.18 22.87 -1.45
C THR A 96 -18.01 23.91 -2.21
N VAL A 97 -17.94 25.17 -1.79
CA VAL A 97 -18.73 26.28 -2.37
C VAL A 97 -18.38 26.51 -3.85
N SER A 98 -17.16 26.13 -4.27
CA SER A 98 -16.71 26.20 -5.67
C SER A 98 -15.89 24.95 -6.07
N PRO A 99 -16.31 24.19 -7.10
CA PRO A 99 -15.54 23.04 -7.59
C PRO A 99 -14.13 23.46 -8.02
N ILE A 100 -13.13 22.63 -7.72
CA ILE A 100 -11.73 22.86 -8.10
C ILE A 100 -11.57 22.46 -9.57
N PRO A 101 -11.28 23.40 -10.50
CA PRO A 101 -10.99 23.04 -11.89
C PRO A 101 -9.68 22.24 -11.96
N PHE A 102 -9.64 21.22 -12.81
CA PHE A 102 -8.47 20.35 -12.91
C PHE A 102 -8.35 19.65 -14.27
N ILE A 103 -7.12 19.60 -14.78
CA ILE A 103 -6.79 18.93 -16.04
C ILE A 103 -6.13 17.55 -15.82
N SER A 104 -5.62 17.31 -14.61
CA SER A 104 -4.92 16.08 -14.21
C SER A 104 -5.14 15.78 -12.73
N TRP A 105 -5.00 14.51 -12.35
CA TRP A 105 -5.11 14.06 -10.96
C TRP A 105 -4.02 14.67 -10.08
N GLN A 106 -2.78 14.78 -10.59
CA GLN A 106 -1.69 15.50 -9.92
C GLN A 106 -1.99 16.98 -9.75
N GLY A 107 -2.68 17.61 -10.72
CA GLY A 107 -3.14 18.99 -10.61
C GLY A 107 -4.15 19.14 -9.47
N LEU A 108 -5.17 18.28 -9.45
CA LEU A 108 -6.18 18.26 -8.40
C LEU A 108 -5.56 17.99 -7.02
N ALA A 109 -4.62 17.05 -6.92
CA ALA A 109 -3.89 16.76 -5.69
C ALA A 109 -3.16 17.99 -5.12
N LYS A 110 -2.49 18.76 -5.99
CA LYS A 110 -1.83 20.01 -5.59
C LYS A 110 -2.83 21.05 -5.08
N SER A 111 -3.94 21.22 -5.79
CA SER A 111 -5.00 22.14 -5.37
C SER A 111 -5.65 21.73 -4.05
N ILE A 112 -5.86 20.43 -3.82
CA ILE A 112 -6.34 19.89 -2.54
C ILE A 112 -5.34 20.19 -1.41
N LYS A 113 -4.05 19.89 -1.61
CA LYS A 113 -3.00 20.18 -0.61
C LYS A 113 -2.96 21.66 -0.23
N GLN A 114 -3.10 22.56 -1.21
CA GLN A 114 -3.11 24.00 -0.98
C GLN A 114 -4.39 24.47 -0.27
N LYS A 115 -5.56 23.98 -0.70
CA LYS A 115 -6.86 24.40 -0.15
C LYS A 115 -7.06 23.95 1.28
N TYR A 116 -6.65 22.73 1.61
CA TYR A 116 -6.87 22.14 2.93
C TYR A 116 -5.64 22.21 3.84
N GLU A 117 -4.51 22.69 3.33
CA GLU A 117 -3.23 22.78 4.04
C GLU A 117 -2.82 21.45 4.68
N GLN A 118 -3.19 20.34 4.03
CA GLN A 118 -2.89 18.99 4.49
C GLN A 118 -2.04 18.25 3.46
N PRO A 119 -1.06 17.44 3.91
CA PRO A 119 -0.36 16.53 3.03
C PRO A 119 -1.26 15.38 2.58
N LEU A 120 -0.97 14.84 1.40
CA LEU A 120 -1.51 13.56 0.96
C LEU A 120 -0.50 12.44 1.23
N HIS A 121 -1.01 11.23 1.37
CA HIS A 121 -0.21 10.05 1.60
C HIS A 121 0.63 9.71 0.35
N TYR A 122 1.83 9.15 0.57
CA TYR A 122 2.76 8.72 -0.47
C TYR A 122 2.08 7.81 -1.50
N LEU A 123 1.29 6.83 -1.01
CA LEU A 123 0.54 5.92 -1.88
C LEU A 123 -0.56 6.64 -2.69
N THR A 124 -1.19 7.66 -2.13
CA THR A 124 -2.20 8.45 -2.84
C THR A 124 -1.52 9.24 -3.95
N ASP A 125 -0.46 9.99 -3.64
CA ASP A 125 0.29 10.73 -4.66
C ASP A 125 0.80 9.81 -5.78
N LYS A 126 1.32 8.62 -5.42
CA LYS A 126 1.77 7.63 -6.39
C LYS A 126 0.62 7.14 -7.28
N LEU A 127 -0.52 6.77 -6.70
CA LEU A 127 -1.69 6.31 -7.45
C LEU A 127 -2.20 7.38 -8.42
N LEU A 128 -2.27 8.64 -7.97
CA LEU A 128 -2.73 9.75 -8.82
C LEU A 128 -1.78 9.99 -10.00
N LYS A 129 -0.48 9.79 -9.80
CA LYS A 129 0.50 9.83 -10.89
C LYS A 129 0.28 8.68 -11.89
N GLU A 130 0.03 7.47 -11.41
CA GLU A 130 -0.26 6.31 -12.26
C GLU A 130 -1.57 6.52 -13.06
N TRP A 131 -2.59 7.13 -12.47
CA TRP A 131 -3.81 7.49 -13.19
C TRP A 131 -3.57 8.53 -14.29
N ASP A 132 -2.75 9.55 -14.04
CA ASP A 132 -2.38 10.50 -15.08
C ASP A 132 -1.60 9.83 -16.22
N GLN A 133 -0.64 8.95 -15.90
CA GLN A 133 0.14 8.22 -16.90
C GLN A 133 -0.71 7.26 -17.74
N SER A 134 -1.75 6.65 -17.16
CA SER A 134 -2.67 5.78 -17.89
C SER A 134 -3.49 6.51 -18.96
N ARG A 135 -3.51 7.86 -18.93
CA ARG A 135 -4.27 8.70 -19.85
C ARG A 135 -3.45 9.22 -21.03
N GLU A 136 -2.14 8.99 -21.09
CA GLU A 136 -1.25 9.57 -22.14
C GLU A 136 -1.69 9.22 -23.58
N GLU A 137 -2.48 8.16 -23.80
CA GLU A 137 -3.07 7.87 -25.12
C GLU A 137 -4.28 8.75 -25.49
N ASN A 138 -4.94 9.37 -24.50
CA ASN A 138 -6.19 10.11 -24.59
C ASN A 138 -6.07 11.60 -24.17
N ASP A 139 -4.90 12.19 -24.36
CA ASP A 139 -4.53 13.58 -23.99
C ASP A 139 -5.44 14.70 -24.52
N LYS A 140 -6.41 14.38 -25.38
CA LYS A 140 -7.33 15.36 -26.00
C LYS A 140 -8.54 15.71 -25.14
N LEU A 141 -8.88 14.89 -24.15
CA LEU A 141 -10.04 15.13 -23.28
C LEU A 141 -9.60 15.70 -21.93
N LEU A 142 -10.18 16.85 -21.56
CA LEU A 142 -9.97 17.43 -20.24
C LEU A 142 -10.61 16.52 -19.18
N LEU A 143 -9.92 16.32 -18.06
CA LEU A 143 -10.40 15.42 -17.01
C LEU A 143 -11.69 15.92 -16.35
N GLU A 144 -11.83 17.25 -16.26
CA GLU A 144 -13.04 17.94 -15.80
C GLU A 144 -14.28 17.71 -16.69
N ASP A 145 -14.10 17.38 -17.98
CA ASP A 145 -15.22 17.04 -18.87
C ASP A 145 -15.71 15.60 -18.66
N ILE A 146 -14.85 14.72 -18.13
CA ILE A 146 -15.13 13.29 -17.94
C ILE A 146 -15.68 13.04 -16.53
N ILE A 147 -15.08 13.67 -15.52
CA ILE A 147 -15.37 13.41 -14.12
C ILE A 147 -15.75 14.73 -13.44
N ASP A 148 -16.96 14.73 -12.85
CA ASP A 148 -17.40 15.83 -12.01
C ASP A 148 -16.36 16.16 -10.91
N PRO A 149 -15.92 17.42 -10.77
CA PRO A 149 -14.87 17.78 -9.82
C PRO A 149 -15.17 17.41 -8.37
N ALA A 150 -16.43 17.47 -7.93
CA ALA A 150 -16.79 17.08 -6.56
C ALA A 150 -16.64 15.57 -6.37
N LYS A 151 -16.98 14.75 -7.38
CA LYS A 151 -16.70 13.30 -7.37
C LYS A 151 -15.21 13.00 -7.40
N ALA A 152 -14.42 13.72 -8.18
CA ALA A 152 -12.97 13.55 -8.24
C ALA A 152 -12.31 13.86 -6.88
N GLU A 153 -12.67 14.99 -6.26
CA GLU A 153 -12.22 15.38 -4.92
C GLU A 153 -12.62 14.33 -3.87
N THR A 154 -13.88 13.88 -3.89
CA THR A 154 -14.37 12.82 -2.98
C THR A 154 -13.59 11.52 -3.16
N THR A 155 -13.29 11.14 -4.40
CA THR A 155 -12.52 9.93 -4.71
C THR A 155 -11.13 9.97 -4.09
N ILE A 156 -10.43 11.12 -4.23
CA ILE A 156 -9.12 11.31 -3.60
C ILE A 156 -9.23 11.17 -2.08
N TRP A 157 -10.23 11.78 -1.44
CA TRP A 157 -10.39 11.70 0.00
C TRP A 157 -10.70 10.28 0.52
N VAL A 158 -11.51 9.51 -0.21
CA VAL A 158 -11.80 8.12 0.13
C VAL A 158 -10.53 7.25 0.07
N VAL A 159 -9.76 7.39 -1.01
CA VAL A 159 -8.48 6.68 -1.17
C VAL A 159 -7.46 7.13 -0.12
N GLU A 160 -7.37 8.43 0.13
CA GLU A 160 -6.48 9.01 1.14
C GLU A 160 -6.81 8.48 2.54
N GLN A 161 -8.10 8.41 2.90
CA GLN A 161 -8.53 7.84 4.17
C GLN A 161 -8.09 6.38 4.31
N PHE A 162 -8.29 5.58 3.25
CA PHE A 162 -7.85 4.19 3.24
C PHE A 162 -6.33 4.09 3.44
N HIS A 163 -5.54 4.88 2.70
CA HIS A 163 -4.09 4.85 2.83
C HIS A 163 -3.59 5.32 4.20
N ARG A 164 -4.21 6.35 4.80
CA ARG A 164 -3.88 6.80 6.16
C ARG A 164 -4.14 5.70 7.19
N GLN A 165 -5.23 4.94 7.07
CA GLN A 165 -5.61 3.96 8.09
C GLN A 165 -4.98 2.58 7.90
N CYS A 166 -4.89 2.11 6.65
CA CYS A 166 -4.65 0.70 6.34
C CYS A 166 -3.21 0.40 5.87
N SER A 167 -2.39 1.41 5.56
CA SER A 167 -1.05 1.15 5.04
C SER A 167 -0.12 0.54 6.09
N SER A 168 0.56 -0.54 5.71
CA SER A 168 1.58 -1.19 6.54
C SER A 168 2.93 -0.48 6.39
N PRO A 169 3.63 -0.14 7.49
CA PRO A 169 4.99 0.38 7.43
C PRO A 169 5.97 -0.53 6.69
N GLN A 170 5.82 -1.85 6.79
CA GLN A 170 6.66 -2.81 6.08
C GLN A 170 6.49 -2.73 4.57
N PHE A 171 5.23 -2.55 4.12
CA PHE A 171 4.91 -2.37 2.71
C PHE A 171 5.49 -1.05 2.18
N LEU A 172 5.34 0.04 2.93
CA LEU A 172 5.94 1.34 2.59
C LEU A 172 7.47 1.25 2.49
N ALA A 173 8.11 0.62 3.47
CA ALA A 173 9.56 0.41 3.45
C ALA A 173 10.00 -0.41 2.23
N LYS A 174 9.23 -1.41 1.81
CA LYS A 174 9.51 -2.17 0.59
C LYS A 174 9.44 -1.28 -0.66
N LEU A 175 8.43 -0.42 -0.75
CA LEU A 175 8.30 0.52 -1.87
C LEU A 175 9.43 1.55 -1.90
N TRP A 176 9.77 2.13 -0.75
CA TRP A 176 10.81 3.16 -0.65
C TRP A 176 12.21 2.66 -0.99
N ARG A 177 12.49 1.37 -0.82
CA ARG A 177 13.74 0.77 -1.30
C ARG A 177 13.89 0.83 -2.81
N SER A 178 12.78 0.76 -3.53
CA SER A 178 12.75 0.75 -5.00
C SER A 178 12.52 2.15 -5.59
N ASP A 179 12.20 3.14 -4.76
CA ASP A 179 11.88 4.49 -5.19
C ASP A 179 12.95 5.48 -4.70
N PRO A 180 13.86 5.97 -5.56
CA PRO A 180 14.91 6.90 -5.13
C PRO A 180 14.38 8.27 -4.68
N PHE A 181 13.13 8.63 -5.02
CA PHE A 181 12.54 9.94 -4.73
C PHE A 181 11.53 9.90 -3.57
N TYR A 182 11.45 8.80 -2.82
CA TYR A 182 10.51 8.68 -1.70
C TYR A 182 10.69 9.78 -0.65
N GLN A 183 11.91 10.31 -0.51
CA GLN A 183 12.26 11.31 0.48
C GLN A 183 11.50 12.63 0.31
N ASP A 184 11.16 13.01 -0.92
CA ASP A 184 10.42 14.24 -1.23
C ASP A 184 9.02 14.23 -0.60
N PHE A 185 8.47 13.04 -0.36
CA PHE A 185 7.17 12.84 0.27
C PHE A 185 7.26 12.69 1.79
N VAL A 186 8.40 12.26 2.33
CA VAL A 186 8.53 11.87 3.75
C VAL A 186 9.05 13.02 4.61
N HIS A 187 10.05 13.77 4.12
CA HIS A 187 10.67 14.86 4.87
C HIS A 187 9.71 15.98 5.30
N PRO A 188 8.71 16.38 4.49
CA PRO A 188 7.75 17.40 4.91
C PRO A 188 6.84 16.97 6.08
N ILE A 189 6.70 15.65 6.32
CA ILE A 189 5.77 15.10 7.32
C ILE A 189 6.50 14.64 8.58
N ILE A 190 7.73 14.13 8.43
CA ILE A 190 8.55 13.71 9.56
C ILE A 190 9.46 14.88 9.98
N PRO A 191 9.28 15.45 11.19
CA PRO A 191 10.23 16.41 11.76
C PRO A 191 11.54 15.73 12.17
#